data_AF-A0AAE1WM88-F1
#
_entry.id   AF-A0AAE1WM88-F1
#
_cell.length_a   1.000
_cell.length_b   1.000
_cell.length_c   1.000
_cell.angle_alpha   90.00
_cell.angle_beta   90.00
_cell.angle_gamma   90.00
#
_symmetry.space_group_name_H-M   'P 1'
#
loop_
_entity.id
_entity.type
_entity.pdbx_description
1 polymer ?
#
loop_
_entity_poly.entity_id
_entity_poly.type
_entity_poly.pdbx_seq_one_letter_code
_entity_poly.pdbx_strand_id
1 'polypeptide(L)'
;MENYRECSKKVKDVSLQELRHRLAEFARVRGWDQYHSPRNLLLALVGEVGELSEIFQWKGEVEKGLPNWSHDDKEHLEEELSDVLLYLVQLADVCGLILAKLLSLKYLKMLRNTLSSTLLPLLRNYYLPEFIILMCA
;
A
#
# COMPACT_ATOMS: atom_id res chain seq x y z
N MET A 1 -14.12 22.98 0.88
CA MET A 1 -13.22 22.55 -0.22
C MET A 1 -11.89 23.33 -0.23
N GLU A 2 -11.86 24.67 -0.13
CA GLU A 2 -10.60 25.45 -0.06
C GLU A 2 -9.65 25.00 1.07
N ASN A 3 -10.20 24.68 2.25
CA ASN A 3 -9.43 24.20 3.40
C ASN A 3 -8.74 22.83 3.19
N TYR A 4 -9.27 21.98 2.29
CA TYR A 4 -8.74 20.62 2.04
C TYR A 4 -7.56 20.66 1.05
N ARG A 5 -7.67 21.46 -0.03
CA ARG A 5 -6.58 21.70 -0.99
C ARG A 5 -5.37 22.41 -0.36
N GLU A 6 -5.62 23.29 0.60
CA GLU A 6 -4.55 23.99 1.32
C GLU A 6 -3.87 23.10 2.38
N CYS A 7 -4.62 22.16 2.96
CA CYS A 7 -4.07 21.10 3.82
C CYS A 7 -3.22 20.11 3.01
N SER A 8 -3.68 19.69 1.82
CA SER A 8 -2.97 18.79 0.90
C SER A 8 -1.57 19.28 0.54
N LYS A 9 -1.38 20.59 0.30
CA LYS A 9 -0.05 21.20 0.05
C LYS A 9 0.94 21.10 1.22
N LYS A 10 0.48 20.76 2.43
CA LYS A 10 1.30 20.59 3.63
C LYS A 10 1.50 19.12 4.02
N VAL A 11 0.81 18.19 3.38
CA VAL A 11 0.96 16.76 3.66
C VAL A 11 2.31 16.30 3.11
N LYS A 12 3.23 15.96 4.01
CA LYS A 12 4.51 15.33 3.68
C LYS A 12 4.30 13.83 3.50
N ASP A 13 5.22 13.19 2.76
CA ASP A 13 5.28 11.74 2.66
C ASP A 13 5.26 11.09 4.05
N VAL A 14 4.47 10.03 4.18
CA VAL A 14 4.29 9.29 5.43
C VAL A 14 4.85 7.87 5.27
N SER A 15 5.57 7.39 6.28
CA SER A 15 5.99 5.99 6.29
C SER A 15 4.82 5.08 6.65
N LEU A 16 4.84 3.81 6.20
CA LEU A 16 3.83 2.82 6.60
C LEU A 16 3.75 2.64 8.13
N GLN A 17 4.88 2.80 8.82
CA GLN A 17 4.94 2.70 10.28
C GLN A 17 4.21 3.86 10.95
N GLU A 18 4.41 5.08 10.44
CA GLU A 18 3.73 6.28 10.91
C GLU A 18 2.23 6.23 10.60
N LEU A 19 1.88 5.80 9.38
CA LEU A 19 0.48 5.62 8.98
C LEU A 19 -0.25 4.63 9.87
N ARG A 20 0.37 3.48 10.17
CA ARG A 20 -0.13 2.49 11.12
C ARG A 20 -0.43 3.09 12.50
N HIS A 21 0.49 3.87 13.05
CA HIS A 21 0.27 4.52 14.36
C HIS A 21 -0.89 5.52 14.32
N ARG A 22 -1.01 6.32 13.25
CA ARG A 22 -2.11 7.27 13.10
C ARG A 22 -3.46 6.57 12.99
N LEU A 23 -3.54 5.46 12.27
CA LEU A 23 -4.76 4.67 12.13
C LEU A 23 -5.16 3.98 13.44
N ALA A 24 -4.20 3.39 14.15
CA ALA A 24 -4.45 2.81 15.46
C ALA A 24 -4.96 3.87 16.46
N GLU A 25 -4.35 5.05 16.48
CA GLU A 25 -4.80 6.15 17.33
C GLU A 25 -6.20 6.66 16.94
N PHE A 26 -6.47 6.79 15.65
CA PHE A 26 -7.79 7.16 15.14
C PHE A 26 -8.87 6.16 15.56
N ALA A 27 -8.62 4.86 15.38
CA ALA A 27 -9.53 3.81 15.79
C ALA A 27 -9.80 3.83 17.31
N ARG A 28 -8.73 3.99 18.11
CA ARG A 28 -8.80 4.06 19.56
C ARG A 28 -9.65 5.23 20.05
N VAL A 29 -9.41 6.44 19.53
CA VAL A 29 -10.16 7.66 19.91
C VAL A 29 -11.65 7.54 19.55
N ARG A 30 -11.96 6.81 18.48
CA ARG A 30 -13.35 6.57 18.04
C ARG A 30 -13.98 5.35 18.69
N GLY A 31 -13.23 4.57 19.48
CA GLY A 31 -13.68 3.31 20.07
C GLY A 31 -14.00 2.24 19.03
N TRP A 32 -13.35 2.30 17.86
CA TRP A 32 -13.60 1.40 16.73
C TRP A 32 -12.84 0.07 16.81
N ASP A 33 -11.89 -0.06 17.73
CA ASP A 33 -11.12 -1.30 17.93
C ASP A 33 -12.02 -2.53 18.11
N GLN A 34 -13.21 -2.36 18.71
CA GLN A 34 -14.20 -3.43 18.88
C GLN A 34 -14.73 -4.02 17.55
N TYR A 35 -14.67 -3.25 16.46
CA TYR A 35 -15.11 -3.67 15.13
C TYR A 35 -13.96 -4.21 14.26
N HIS A 36 -12.71 -3.94 14.65
CA HIS A 36 -11.50 -4.23 13.89
C HIS A 36 -10.98 -5.66 14.08
N SER A 37 -11.88 -6.65 14.05
CA SER A 37 -11.45 -8.05 13.95
C SER A 37 -10.78 -8.31 12.59
N PRO A 38 -9.82 -9.25 12.48
CA PRO A 38 -9.15 -9.56 11.21
C PRO A 38 -10.13 -9.88 10.07
N ARG A 39 -11.22 -10.60 10.36
CA ARG A 39 -12.26 -10.92 9.38
C ARG A 39 -12.98 -9.66 8.88
N ASN A 40 -13.34 -8.76 9.79
CA ASN A 40 -14.10 -7.56 9.42
C ASN A 40 -13.24 -6.61 8.57
N LEU A 41 -11.98 -6.41 8.95
CA LEU A 41 -11.05 -5.59 8.18
C LEU A 41 -10.74 -6.20 6.81
N LEU A 42 -10.64 -7.53 6.72
CA LEU A 42 -10.52 -8.21 5.43
C LEU A 42 -11.75 -7.99 4.53
N LEU A 43 -12.96 -8.07 5.09
CA LEU A 43 -14.18 -7.83 4.32
C LEU A 43 -14.32 -6.37 3.88
N ALA A 44 -13.95 -5.42 4.74
CA ALA A 44 -13.89 -4.01 4.37
C ALA A 44 -12.88 -3.78 3.23
N LEU A 45 -11.67 -4.33 3.36
CA LEU A 45 -10.65 -4.30 2.30
C LEU A 45 -11.17 -4.85 0.96
N VAL A 46 -11.92 -5.96 0.99
CA VAL A 46 -12.52 -6.53 -0.24
C VAL A 46 -13.59 -5.59 -0.82
N GLY A 47 -14.34 -4.89 0.03
CA GLY A 47 -15.25 -3.82 -0.38
C GLY A 47 -14.54 -2.74 -1.18
N GLU A 48 -13.49 -2.14 -0.61
CA GLU A 48 -12.73 -1.07 -1.28
C GLU A 48 -12.03 -1.55 -2.56
N VAL A 49 -11.58 -2.81 -2.61
CA VAL A 49 -11.07 -3.40 -3.85
C VAL A 49 -12.18 -3.52 -4.90
N GLY A 50 -13.41 -3.77 -4.47
CA GLY A 50 -14.61 -3.73 -5.31
C GLY A 50 -14.88 -2.34 -5.86
N GLU A 51 -14.92 -1.32 -5.00
CA GLU A 51 -15.12 0.08 -5.39
C GLU A 51 -14.01 0.56 -6.36
N LEU A 52 -12.75 0.25 -6.05
CA LEU A 52 -11.62 0.44 -6.97
C LEU A 52 -11.85 -0.24 -8.32
N SER A 53 -12.39 -1.46 -8.33
CA SER A 53 -12.66 -2.19 -9.57
C SER A 53 -13.80 -1.56 -10.40
N GLU A 54 -14.80 -0.97 -9.74
CA GLU A 54 -15.92 -0.31 -10.41
C GLU A 54 -15.47 0.89 -11.27
N ILE A 55 -14.38 1.55 -10.87
CA ILE A 55 -13.79 2.66 -11.64
C ILE A 55 -13.30 2.18 -13.01
N PHE A 56 -12.79 0.95 -13.11
CA PHE A 56 -12.20 0.40 -14.33
C PHE A 56 -13.16 -0.45 -15.17
N GLN A 57 -14.24 -0.98 -14.58
CA GLN A 57 -15.04 -2.06 -15.15
C GLN A 57 -15.57 -1.81 -16.58
N TRP A 58 -15.76 -0.54 -16.99
CA TRP A 58 -16.26 -0.16 -18.32
C TRP A 58 -15.27 0.65 -19.17
N LYS A 59 -14.01 0.82 -18.73
CA LYS A 59 -13.04 1.73 -19.38
C LYS A 59 -12.28 1.12 -20.57
N GLY A 60 -12.43 -0.17 -20.87
CA GLY A 60 -11.64 -0.85 -21.90
C GLY A 60 -10.14 -0.88 -21.55
N GLU A 61 -9.26 -0.83 -22.57
CA GLU A 61 -7.82 -0.69 -22.33
C GLU A 61 -7.49 0.72 -21.81
N VAL A 62 -6.81 0.79 -20.67
CA VAL A 62 -6.47 2.06 -20.00
C VAL A 62 -5.00 2.39 -20.20
N GLU A 63 -4.74 3.55 -20.78
CA GLU A 63 -3.37 4.04 -20.99
C GLU A 63 -2.67 4.42 -19.68
N LYS A 64 -1.38 4.11 -19.60
CA LYS A 64 -0.53 4.51 -18.47
C LYS A 64 -0.55 6.03 -18.31
N GLY A 65 -0.75 6.48 -17.07
CA GLY A 65 -0.78 7.91 -16.73
C GLY A 65 -2.16 8.57 -16.92
N LEU A 66 -3.16 7.81 -17.38
CA LEU A 66 -4.56 8.23 -17.39
C LEU A 66 -4.79 9.58 -18.11
N PRO A 67 -4.25 9.77 -19.33
CA PRO A 67 -4.31 11.07 -20.03
C PRO A 67 -5.74 11.50 -20.37
N ASN A 68 -6.63 10.53 -20.62
CA ASN A 68 -8.02 10.76 -21.04
C ASN A 68 -9.03 10.71 -19.88
N TRP A 69 -8.56 10.66 -18.65
CA TRP A 69 -9.43 10.60 -17.47
C TRP A 69 -9.81 12.00 -16.99
N SER A 70 -11.07 12.16 -16.59
CA SER A 70 -11.55 13.41 -16.01
C SER A 70 -10.91 13.68 -14.64
N HIS A 71 -11.11 14.88 -14.10
CA HIS A 71 -10.64 15.18 -12.75
C HIS A 71 -11.32 14.29 -11.71
N ASP A 72 -12.64 14.14 -11.82
CA ASP A 72 -13.46 13.36 -10.90
C ASP A 72 -13.10 11.87 -10.95
N ASP A 73 -12.80 11.31 -12.14
CA ASP A 73 -12.32 9.93 -12.25
C ASP A 73 -10.99 9.71 -11.51
N LYS A 74 -10.09 10.72 -11.52
CA LYS A 74 -8.79 10.63 -10.85
C LYS A 74 -8.92 10.82 -9.36
N GLU A 75 -9.77 11.73 -8.91
CA GLU A 75 -10.07 11.93 -7.49
C GLU A 75 -10.67 10.65 -6.90
N HIS A 76 -11.66 10.04 -7.56
CA HIS A 76 -12.24 8.77 -7.13
C HIS A 76 -11.20 7.64 -7.09
N LEU A 77 -10.31 7.58 -8.09
CA LEU A 77 -9.20 6.61 -8.08
C LEU A 77 -8.23 6.82 -6.90
N GLU A 78 -7.92 8.08 -6.58
CA GLU A 78 -7.06 8.43 -5.45
C GLU A 78 -7.69 8.03 -4.11
N GLU A 79 -8.99 8.21 -3.95
CA GLU A 79 -9.77 7.80 -2.78
C GLU A 79 -9.74 6.27 -2.60
N GLU A 80 -10.16 5.52 -3.61
CA GLU A 80 -10.25 4.05 -3.49
C GLU A 80 -8.88 3.37 -3.33
N LEU A 81 -7.83 3.88 -4.01
CA LEU A 81 -6.47 3.39 -3.78
C LEU A 81 -6.00 3.66 -2.35
N SER A 82 -6.40 4.79 -1.78
CA SER A 82 -6.07 5.14 -0.41
C SER A 82 -6.80 4.20 0.55
N ASP A 83 -8.10 3.98 0.38
CA ASP A 83 -8.89 3.15 1.29
C ASP A 83 -8.44 1.69 1.31
N VAL A 84 -8.11 1.12 0.14
CA VAL A 84 -7.45 -0.19 0.03
C VAL A 84 -6.17 -0.24 0.87
N LEU A 85 -5.31 0.78 0.79
CA LEU A 85 -4.07 0.83 1.56
C LEU A 85 -4.34 0.97 3.06
N LEU A 86 -5.28 1.83 3.46
CA LEU A 86 -5.60 2.07 4.87
C LEU A 86 -6.13 0.80 5.53
N TYR A 87 -7.03 0.06 4.88
CA TYR A 87 -7.51 -1.22 5.41
C TYR A 87 -6.44 -2.30 5.41
N LEU A 88 -5.56 -2.37 4.40
CA LEU A 88 -4.45 -3.32 4.40
C LEU A 88 -3.47 -3.08 5.55
N VAL A 89 -3.16 -1.80 5.85
CA VAL A 89 -2.30 -1.43 6.98
C VAL A 89 -2.94 -1.82 8.31
N GLN A 90 -4.23 -1.52 8.51
CA GLN A 90 -4.97 -1.89 9.72
C GLN A 90 -5.07 -3.41 9.88
N LEU A 91 -5.36 -4.14 8.80
CA LEU A 91 -5.42 -5.60 8.81
C LEU A 91 -4.08 -6.20 9.22
N ALA A 92 -2.97 -5.69 8.68
CA ALA A 92 -1.64 -6.13 9.08
C ALA A 92 -1.38 -5.87 10.57
N ASP A 93 -1.75 -4.70 11.08
CA ASP A 93 -1.54 -4.32 12.47
C ASP A 93 -2.31 -5.22 13.46
N VAL A 94 -3.60 -5.47 13.21
CA VAL A 94 -4.40 -6.36 14.09
C VAL A 94 -3.95 -7.82 14.01
N CYS A 95 -3.26 -8.21 12.93
CA CYS A 95 -2.63 -9.52 12.79
C CYS A 95 -1.24 -9.59 13.46
N GLY A 96 -0.75 -8.49 14.05
CA GLY A 96 0.59 -8.40 14.64
C GLY A 96 1.72 -8.38 13.62
N LEU A 97 1.44 -7.92 12.39
CA LEU A 97 2.38 -7.92 11.27
C LEU A 97 2.92 -6.52 11.00
N ILE A 98 4.24 -6.41 10.83
CA ILE A 98 4.89 -5.16 10.42
C ILE A 98 4.92 -5.13 8.88
N LEU A 99 3.96 -4.44 8.26
CA LEU A 99 3.78 -4.45 6.80
C LEU A 99 5.03 -4.01 6.03
N ALA A 100 5.71 -2.94 6.48
CA ALA A 100 6.94 -2.46 5.85
C ALA A 100 8.02 -3.55 5.78
N LYS A 101 8.20 -4.32 6.86
CA LYS A 101 9.14 -5.44 6.91
C LYS A 101 8.74 -6.55 5.94
N LEU A 102 7.45 -6.90 5.89
CA LEU A 102 6.94 -7.93 4.98
C LEU A 102 7.15 -7.55 3.52
N LEU A 103 6.91 -6.29 3.15
CA LEU A 103 7.12 -5.79 1.80
C LEU A 103 8.60 -5.85 1.39
N SER A 104 9.52 -5.45 2.28
CA SER A 104 10.96 -5.58 2.02
C SER A 104 11.34 -7.06 1.80
N LEU A 105 10.91 -7.97 2.67
CA LEU A 105 11.19 -9.40 2.52
C LEU A 105 10.61 -9.97 1.20
N LYS A 106 9.40 -9.57 0.84
CA LYS A 106 8.76 -9.99 -0.42
C LYS A 106 9.53 -9.48 -1.64
N TYR A 107 9.94 -8.21 -1.62
CA TYR A 107 10.75 -7.61 -2.69
C TYR A 107 12.07 -8.36 -2.89
N LEU A 108 12.76 -8.67 -1.79
CA LEU A 108 14.00 -9.44 -1.87
C LEU A 108 13.79 -10.86 -2.40
N LYS A 109 12.68 -11.51 -2.03
CA LYS A 109 12.27 -12.80 -2.62
C LYS A 109 12.00 -12.69 -4.12
N MET A 110 11.43 -11.58 -4.60
CA MET A 110 11.23 -11.34 -6.03
C MET A 110 12.57 -11.20 -6.76
N LEU A 111 13.50 -10.38 -6.23
CA LEU A 111 14.83 -10.22 -6.80
C LEU A 111 15.57 -11.56 -6.90
N ARG A 112 15.47 -12.41 -5.88
CA ARG A 112 16.06 -13.75 -5.89
C ARG A 112 15.43 -14.66 -6.94
N ASN A 113 14.11 -14.63 -7.10
CA ASN A 113 13.43 -15.52 -8.04
C ASN A 113 13.63 -15.09 -9.51
N THR A 114 14.02 -13.83 -9.74
CA THR A 114 14.43 -13.30 -11.04
C THR A 114 15.96 -13.38 -11.16
N LEU A 115 16.51 -14.61 -11.24
CA LEU A 115 17.94 -14.83 -11.47
C LEU A 115 18.32 -14.45 -12.90
N SER A 116 18.64 -13.17 -13.09
CA SER A 116 19.39 -12.67 -14.25
C SER A 116 20.59 -11.88 -13.72
N SER A 117 21.75 -12.02 -14.35
CA SER A 117 22.99 -11.29 -14.01
C SER A 117 22.80 -9.76 -13.95
N THR A 118 21.71 -9.26 -14.54
CA THR A 118 21.29 -7.85 -14.56
C THR A 118 20.82 -7.30 -13.20
N LEU A 119 20.31 -8.13 -12.28
CA LEU A 119 19.74 -7.66 -10.99
C LEU A 119 20.68 -7.79 -9.80
N LEU A 120 21.85 -8.41 -9.98
CA LEU A 120 22.94 -8.52 -9.01
C LEU A 120 23.33 -7.18 -8.35
N PRO A 121 23.42 -6.04 -9.09
CA PRO A 121 23.76 -4.75 -8.48
C PRO A 121 22.69 -4.25 -7.50
N LEU A 122 21.41 -4.57 -7.73
CA LEU A 122 20.32 -4.16 -6.83
C LEU A 122 20.36 -4.94 -5.52
N LEU A 123 20.71 -6.23 -5.54
CA LEU A 123 20.88 -7.04 -4.33
C LEU A 123 22.01 -6.51 -3.44
N ARG A 124 23.06 -5.93 -4.03
CA ARG A 124 24.20 -5.32 -3.30
C ARG A 124 23.84 -4.14 -2.41
N ASN A 125 22.79 -3.39 -2.75
CA ASN A 125 22.37 -2.22 -1.97
C ASN A 125 21.56 -2.59 -0.71
N TYR A 126 21.06 -3.83 -0.61
CA TYR A 126 20.16 -4.26 0.46
C TYR A 126 20.72 -5.39 1.33
N TYR A 127 21.76 -6.10 0.87
CA TYR A 127 22.36 -7.22 1.59
C TYR A 127 23.85 -6.99 1.87
N LEU A 128 24.32 -7.50 3.01
CA LEU A 128 25.75 -7.61 3.30
C LEU A 128 26.42 -8.50 2.24
N PRO A 129 27.71 -8.25 1.91
CA PRO A 129 28.46 -9.01 0.89
C PRO A 129 28.34 -10.54 1.02
N GLU A 130 28.28 -11.02 2.26
CA GLU A 130 28.22 -12.44 2.61
C GLU A 130 26.89 -13.11 2.19
N PHE A 131 25.78 -12.38 2.23
CA PHE A 131 24.47 -12.88 1.82
C PHE A 131 24.30 -12.96 0.30
N ILE A 132 25.06 -12.15 -0.45
CA ILE A 132 25.01 -12.13 -1.91
C ILE A 132 25.70 -13.38 -2.48
N ILE A 133 26.78 -13.83 -1.86
CA ILE A 133 27.50 -15.05 -2.27
C ILE A 133 26.59 -16.28 -2.11
N LEU A 134 25.80 -16.35 -1.03
CA LEU A 134 24.90 -17.47 -0.75
C LEU A 134 23.68 -17.53 -1.70
N MET A 135 23.33 -16.43 -2.35
CA MET A 135 22.19 -16.35 -3.28
C MET A 135 22.57 -16.54 -4.76
N CYS A 136 23.87 -16.58 -5.07
CA CYS A 136 24.40 -16.74 -6.43
C CYS A 136 25.07 -18.10 -6.67
N ALA A 137 25.15 -18.95 -5.65
CA ALA A 137 25.54 -20.36 -5.75
C ALA A 137 24.30 -21.25 -5.84
#